data_AF-A0A1P8NHZ2-F1
#
_entry.id   AF-A0A1P8NHZ2-F1
#
_cell.length_a   1.000
_cell.length_b   1.000
_cell.length_c   1.000
_cell.angle_alpha   90.00
_cell.angle_beta   90.00
_cell.angle_gamma   90.00
#
_symmetry.space_group_name_H-M   'P 1'
#
loop_
_entity.id
_entity.type
_entity.pdbx_description
1 polymer ?
#
loop_
_entity_poly.entity_id
_entity_poly.type
_entity_poly.pdbx_seq_one_letter_code
_entity_poly.pdbx_strand_id
1 'polypeptide(L)'
;MHVDDDAGIMLQTDLGEWPTLQDRLLDDDPAAAARGVVEMATAVGRLHASTVDRRADHQRNLAAFAADVETGLNYAHGMERWDEIEQACAELGLPSGRQARDEVVSLLRRAASPGPSAALTHLDLNPTNVLLTDAGARLVDFEGSRFGHLGIDASFLDYPFPHHSRPWGILPDGVVRSADAAYRSALADGGAHQVLAGYDQMLADGAAIVLLGRLGRMRLIARPDQTPHDSWRRRGQTVQQIQTFTQLAERADDLAAFSAWLGALTDAMIARWPDATHPPAPLFPAFAHDGTGHEAALGFPWA
;
A
#
# COMPACT_ATOMS: atom_id res chain seq x y z
N MET A 1 -8.23 23.59 14.85
CA MET A 1 -9.24 22.58 14.49
C MET A 1 -10.40 22.73 15.43
N HIS A 2 -11.62 22.83 14.89
CA HIS A 2 -12.86 22.78 15.65
C HIS A 2 -13.66 21.58 15.16
N VAL A 3 -14.27 20.85 16.08
CA VAL A 3 -15.05 19.65 15.77
C VAL A 3 -16.44 19.79 16.39
N ASP A 4 -17.46 19.35 15.65
CA ASP A 4 -18.83 19.15 16.10
C ASP A 4 -19.17 17.69 15.86
N ASP A 5 -19.01 16.87 16.90
CA ASP A 5 -19.17 15.42 16.84
C ASP A 5 -20.63 15.01 16.58
N ASP A 6 -21.60 15.77 17.08
CA ASP A 6 -23.03 15.50 16.90
C ASP A 6 -23.44 15.72 15.43
N ALA A 7 -22.85 16.72 14.78
CA ALA A 7 -23.08 17.02 13.37
C ALA A 7 -22.18 16.23 12.41
N GLY A 8 -21.11 15.58 12.90
CA GLY A 8 -20.08 14.95 12.08
C GLY A 8 -19.27 15.96 11.25
N ILE A 9 -19.04 17.16 11.79
CA ILE A 9 -18.39 18.28 11.07
C ILE A 9 -17.03 18.59 11.70
N MET A 10 -16.01 18.74 10.87
CA MET A 10 -14.70 19.24 11.26
C MET A 10 -14.35 20.51 10.47
N LEU A 11 -13.93 21.56 11.19
CA LEU A 11 -13.31 22.76 10.63
C LEU A 11 -11.81 22.72 10.91
N GLN A 12 -11.03 22.68 9.85
CA GLN A 12 -9.57 22.69 9.91
C GLN A 12 -8.98 23.92 9.22
N THR A 13 -7.70 24.17 9.49
CA THR A 13 -6.94 25.19 8.78
C THR A 13 -6.84 24.79 7.32
N ASP A 14 -7.16 25.71 6.42
CA ASP A 14 -6.86 25.56 5.01
C ASP A 14 -5.35 25.49 4.83
N LEU A 15 -4.87 24.38 4.27
CA LEU A 15 -3.45 24.18 4.03
C LEU A 15 -2.96 24.98 2.82
N GLY A 16 -3.86 25.51 1.99
CA GLY A 16 -3.59 26.27 0.78
C GLY A 16 -3.73 25.43 -0.50
N GLU A 17 -3.60 26.09 -1.64
CA GLU A 17 -3.63 25.46 -2.97
C GLU A 17 -2.26 24.85 -3.31
N TRP A 18 -2.01 23.64 -2.82
CA TRP A 18 -0.78 22.89 -3.11
C TRP A 18 -1.03 21.75 -4.10
N PRO A 19 -0.09 21.47 -5.01
CA PRO A 19 -0.19 20.29 -5.87
C PRO A 19 -0.14 19.03 -5.03
N THR A 20 -0.97 18.06 -5.37
CA THR A 20 -0.90 16.71 -4.82
C THR A 20 0.29 15.95 -5.42
N LEU A 21 0.71 14.86 -4.77
CA LEU A 21 1.64 13.92 -5.38
C LEU A 21 1.08 13.35 -6.68
N GLN A 22 -0.24 13.18 -6.77
CA GLN A 22 -0.88 12.69 -8.00
C GLN A 22 -0.65 13.66 -9.14
N ASP A 23 -0.84 14.95 -8.91
CA ASP A 23 -0.60 15.98 -9.94
C ASP A 23 0.81 15.87 -10.48
N ARG A 24 1.81 15.65 -9.62
CA ARG A 24 3.21 15.46 -10.06
C ARG A 24 3.47 14.16 -10.78
N LEU A 25 2.84 13.06 -10.39
CA LEU A 25 2.99 11.77 -11.07
C LEU A 25 2.37 11.77 -12.47
N LEU A 26 1.37 12.62 -12.70
CA LEU A 26 0.67 12.74 -13.98
C LEU A 26 1.20 13.87 -14.88
N ASP A 27 2.11 14.69 -14.37
CA ASP A 27 2.77 15.78 -15.09
C ASP A 27 3.91 15.27 -16.01
N ASP A 28 4.60 16.18 -16.69
CA ASP A 28 5.76 15.89 -17.57
C ASP A 28 7.14 16.13 -16.92
N ASP A 29 7.19 16.39 -15.60
CA ASP A 29 8.42 16.62 -14.85
C ASP A 29 8.82 15.39 -13.99
N PRO A 30 9.66 14.47 -14.52
CA PRO A 30 10.15 13.32 -13.76
C PRO A 30 10.92 13.71 -12.49
N ALA A 31 11.61 14.85 -12.49
CA ALA A 31 12.39 15.28 -11.35
C ALA A 31 11.48 15.77 -10.21
N ALA A 32 10.41 16.52 -10.53
CA ALA A 32 9.40 16.91 -9.55
C ALA A 32 8.63 15.71 -8.99
N ALA A 33 8.25 14.76 -9.84
CA ALA A 33 7.59 13.53 -9.42
C ALA A 33 8.48 12.71 -8.47
N ALA A 34 9.75 12.50 -8.82
CA ALA A 34 10.70 11.78 -7.97
C ALA A 34 10.91 12.48 -6.61
N ARG A 35 11.04 13.82 -6.60
CA ARG A 35 11.13 14.60 -5.36
C ARG A 35 9.88 14.43 -4.49
N GLY A 36 8.69 14.51 -5.10
CA GLY A 36 7.42 14.33 -4.38
C GLY A 36 7.30 12.97 -3.69
N VAL A 37 7.71 11.88 -4.36
CA VAL A 37 7.72 10.53 -3.75
C VAL A 37 8.69 10.45 -2.57
N VAL A 38 9.88 11.04 -2.68
CA VAL A 38 10.87 11.10 -1.60
C VAL A 38 10.37 11.93 -0.41
N GLU A 39 9.70 13.04 -0.68
CA GLU A 39 9.08 13.88 0.36
C GLU A 39 7.94 13.16 1.06
N MET A 40 7.09 12.43 0.34
CA MET A 40 6.07 11.55 0.91
C MET A 40 6.70 10.52 1.85
N ALA A 41 7.73 9.80 1.39
CA ALA A 41 8.43 8.81 2.19
C ALA A 41 9.04 9.41 3.47
N THR A 42 9.61 10.62 3.37
CA THR A 42 10.11 11.38 4.52
C THR A 42 8.99 11.73 5.51
N ALA A 43 7.84 12.20 5.02
CA ALA A 43 6.69 12.55 5.86
C ALA A 43 6.12 11.34 6.59
N VAL A 44 5.96 10.20 5.90
CA VAL A 44 5.53 8.92 6.49
C VAL A 44 6.54 8.43 7.54
N GLY A 45 7.84 8.53 7.25
CA GLY A 45 8.89 8.18 8.21
C GLY A 45 8.84 9.02 9.48
N ARG A 46 8.60 10.33 9.35
CA ARG A 46 8.41 11.24 10.49
C ARG A 46 7.14 10.93 11.29
N LEU A 47 6.03 10.64 10.60
CA LEU A 47 4.78 10.23 11.24
C LEU A 47 5.02 8.99 12.10
N HIS A 48 5.61 7.93 11.52
CA HIS A 48 5.91 6.71 12.25
C HIS A 48 6.86 6.96 13.40
N ALA A 49 8.02 7.60 13.16
CA ALA A 49 9.01 7.83 14.21
C ALA A 49 8.46 8.64 15.40
N SER A 50 7.61 9.63 15.13
CA SER A 50 6.98 10.43 16.20
C SER A 50 5.89 9.69 16.98
N THR A 51 5.39 8.56 16.46
CA THR A 51 4.27 7.79 17.02
C THR A 51 4.64 6.37 17.47
N VAL A 52 5.86 5.90 17.22
CA VAL A 52 6.36 4.65 17.83
C VAL A 52 6.24 4.75 19.35
N ASP A 53 5.83 3.65 19.99
CA ASP A 53 5.61 3.53 21.44
C ASP A 53 4.53 4.47 22.03
N ARG A 54 3.70 5.10 21.19
CA ARG A 54 2.61 6.00 21.61
C ARG A 54 1.22 5.35 21.68
N ARG A 55 1.12 4.01 21.72
CA ARG A 55 -0.18 3.30 21.72
C ARG A 55 -1.11 3.74 22.85
N ALA A 56 -0.57 3.87 24.06
CA ALA A 56 -1.35 4.29 25.22
C ALA A 56 -1.82 5.75 25.10
N ASP A 57 -0.98 6.64 24.54
CA ASP A 57 -1.36 8.03 24.27
C ASP A 57 -2.49 8.09 23.24
N HIS A 58 -2.39 7.33 22.15
CA HIS A 58 -3.43 7.21 21.14
C HIS A 58 -4.75 6.70 21.74
N GLN A 59 -4.73 5.62 22.52
CA GLN A 59 -5.92 5.07 23.18
C GLN A 59 -6.58 6.07 24.14
N ARG A 60 -5.77 6.82 24.91
CA ARG A 60 -6.29 7.86 25.81
C ARG A 60 -6.94 9.01 25.04
N ASN A 61 -6.32 9.46 23.95
CA ASN A 61 -6.89 10.52 23.12
C ASN A 61 -8.17 10.05 22.43
N LEU A 62 -8.20 8.83 21.92
CA LEU A 62 -9.36 8.26 21.25
C LEU A 62 -10.54 8.09 22.21
N ALA A 63 -10.29 7.64 23.44
CA ALA A 63 -11.32 7.48 24.47
C ALA A 63 -11.96 8.81 24.93
N ALA A 64 -11.35 9.96 24.59
CA ALA A 64 -11.96 11.26 24.84
C ALA A 64 -13.09 11.59 23.84
N PHE A 65 -13.14 10.89 22.72
CA PHE A 65 -14.23 10.98 21.74
C PHE A 65 -15.25 9.89 22.00
N ALA A 66 -16.54 10.18 21.78
CA ALA A 66 -17.60 9.16 21.75
C ALA A 66 -17.56 8.36 20.43
N ALA A 67 -16.35 8.04 19.96
CA ALA A 67 -16.13 7.39 18.68
C ALA A 67 -16.47 5.90 18.77
N ASP A 68 -17.21 5.41 17.77
CA ASP A 68 -17.35 3.98 17.54
C ASP A 68 -16.03 3.46 16.97
N VAL A 69 -15.27 2.77 17.82
CA VAL A 69 -13.99 2.14 17.47
C VAL A 69 -14.14 0.68 17.06
N GLU A 70 -15.37 0.13 17.11
CA GLU A 70 -15.66 -1.28 16.87
C GLU A 70 -16.15 -1.55 15.44
N THR A 71 -16.83 -0.60 14.80
CA THR A 71 -17.43 -0.80 13.46
C THR A 71 -16.56 -0.35 12.28
N GLY A 72 -15.41 0.26 12.53
CA GLY A 72 -14.48 0.69 11.49
C GLY A 72 -13.86 -0.48 10.71
N LEU A 73 -13.60 -0.28 9.40
CA LEU A 73 -12.93 -1.28 8.55
C LEU A 73 -11.57 -1.65 9.15
N ASN A 74 -11.34 -2.93 9.49
CA ASN A 74 -10.04 -3.41 9.99
C ASN A 74 -9.08 -3.73 8.83
N TYR A 75 -7.92 -3.07 8.82
CA TYR A 75 -6.85 -3.39 7.85
C TYR A 75 -6.08 -4.64 8.27
N ALA A 76 -6.05 -4.96 9.57
CA ALA A 76 -5.60 -6.26 10.03
C ALA A 76 -6.73 -7.28 9.80
N HIS A 77 -6.49 -8.19 8.85
CA HIS A 77 -7.42 -9.26 8.54
C HIS A 77 -7.35 -10.37 9.60
N GLY A 78 -8.47 -10.99 9.92
CA GLY A 78 -8.45 -12.27 10.63
C GLY A 78 -8.38 -13.44 9.66
N MET A 79 -8.38 -14.65 10.21
CA MET A 79 -8.32 -15.90 9.41
C MET A 79 -9.53 -16.09 8.50
N GLU A 80 -10.67 -15.46 8.80
CA GLU A 80 -11.84 -15.45 7.93
C GLU A 80 -11.52 -14.92 6.53
N ARG A 81 -10.64 -13.92 6.42
CA ARG A 81 -10.19 -13.40 5.12
C ARG A 81 -9.41 -14.45 4.34
N TRP A 82 -8.56 -15.21 5.02
CA TRP A 82 -7.80 -16.29 4.40
C TRP A 82 -8.73 -17.40 3.89
N ASP A 83 -9.71 -17.78 4.70
CA ASP A 83 -10.71 -18.79 4.32
C ASP A 83 -11.54 -18.32 3.11
N GLU A 84 -11.90 -17.04 3.03
CA GLU A 84 -12.56 -16.45 1.86
C GLU A 84 -11.70 -16.51 0.59
N ILE A 85 -10.39 -16.28 0.71
CA ILE A 85 -9.41 -16.36 -0.39
C ILE A 85 -9.29 -17.80 -0.88
N GLU A 86 -9.11 -18.77 0.03
CA GLU A 86 -9.06 -20.20 -0.32
C GLU A 86 -10.34 -20.65 -1.02
N GLN A 87 -11.50 -20.24 -0.49
CA GLN A 87 -12.79 -20.56 -1.08
C GLN A 87 -12.94 -19.94 -2.48
N ALA A 88 -12.53 -18.68 -2.68
CA ALA A 88 -12.53 -18.05 -4.00
C ALA A 88 -11.59 -18.76 -4.98
N CYS A 89 -10.40 -19.17 -4.53
CA CYS A 89 -9.46 -19.92 -5.36
C CYS A 89 -10.04 -21.27 -5.78
N ALA A 90 -10.69 -21.99 -4.85
CA ALA A 90 -11.35 -23.26 -5.15
C ALA A 90 -12.49 -23.10 -6.17
N GLU A 91 -13.38 -22.13 -5.99
CA GLU A 91 -14.48 -21.83 -6.91
C GLU A 91 -13.99 -21.49 -8.33
N LEU A 92 -12.87 -20.78 -8.41
CA LEU A 92 -12.27 -20.39 -9.67
C LEU A 92 -11.36 -21.48 -10.24
N GLY A 93 -11.10 -22.59 -9.54
CA GLY A 93 -10.10 -23.59 -9.95
C GLY A 93 -8.71 -22.98 -10.09
N LEU A 94 -8.30 -22.14 -9.13
CA LEU A 94 -6.95 -21.61 -8.93
C LEU A 94 -6.21 -22.45 -7.87
N PRO A 95 -4.86 -22.38 -7.81
CA PRO A 95 -4.07 -23.13 -6.83
C PRO A 95 -4.48 -22.87 -5.39
N SER A 96 -4.57 -23.93 -4.60
CA SER A 96 -4.86 -23.83 -3.16
C SER A 96 -3.62 -23.42 -2.38
N GLY A 97 -3.80 -22.46 -1.48
CA GLY A 97 -2.81 -21.93 -0.55
C GLY A 97 -2.71 -22.70 0.75
N ARG A 98 -3.35 -23.88 0.90
CA ARG A 98 -3.28 -24.69 2.13
C ARG A 98 -1.88 -24.81 2.75
N GLN A 99 -0.84 -24.92 1.93
CA GLN A 99 0.56 -25.01 2.41
C GLN A 99 1.08 -23.70 3.04
N ALA A 100 0.55 -22.54 2.62
CA ALA A 100 0.90 -21.23 3.16
C ALA A 100 0.14 -20.86 4.44
N ARG A 101 -0.85 -21.65 4.85
CA ARG A 101 -1.79 -21.29 5.92
C ARG A 101 -1.09 -20.96 7.24
N ASP A 102 -0.10 -21.75 7.65
CA ASP A 102 0.56 -21.57 8.95
C ASP A 102 1.44 -20.31 8.98
N GLU A 103 2.04 -19.95 7.85
CA GLU A 103 2.75 -18.68 7.67
C GLU A 103 1.78 -17.50 7.69
N VAL A 104 0.63 -17.60 7.02
CA VAL A 104 -0.42 -16.58 7.06
C VAL A 104 -0.95 -16.39 8.48
N VAL A 105 -1.20 -17.47 9.23
CA VAL A 105 -1.58 -17.38 10.66
C VAL A 105 -0.53 -16.63 11.46
N SER A 106 0.76 -16.90 11.22
CA SER A 106 1.86 -16.25 11.92
C SER A 106 1.98 -14.77 11.55
N LEU A 107 1.84 -14.44 10.28
CA LEU A 107 1.75 -13.07 9.76
C LEU A 107 0.61 -12.29 10.42
N LEU A 108 -0.61 -12.84 10.44
CA LEU A 108 -1.76 -12.16 11.05
C LEU A 108 -1.58 -11.95 12.56
N ARG A 109 -0.88 -12.86 13.24
CA ARG A 109 -0.50 -12.67 14.65
C ARG A 109 0.48 -11.51 14.81
N ARG A 110 1.48 -11.37 13.93
CA ARG A 110 2.41 -10.22 13.93
C ARG A 110 1.67 -8.92 13.60
N ALA A 111 0.73 -8.94 12.66
CA ALA A 111 -0.12 -7.79 12.34
C ALA A 111 -0.95 -7.32 13.56
N ALA A 112 -1.51 -8.26 14.32
CA ALA A 112 -2.30 -7.98 15.52
C ALA A 112 -1.45 -7.52 16.71
N SER A 113 -0.16 -7.87 16.74
CA SER A 113 0.78 -7.51 17.81
C SER A 113 2.14 -7.11 17.22
N PRO A 114 2.23 -5.93 16.58
CA PRO A 114 3.39 -5.52 15.78
C PRO A 114 4.66 -5.21 16.57
N GLY A 115 4.60 -5.21 17.91
CA GLY A 115 5.76 -5.00 18.77
C GLY A 115 6.51 -3.71 18.42
N PRO A 116 7.83 -3.76 18.11
CA PRO A 116 8.62 -2.59 17.72
C PRO A 116 8.10 -1.86 16.46
N SER A 117 7.37 -2.57 15.59
CA SER A 117 6.81 -2.01 14.34
C SER A 117 5.43 -1.37 14.53
N ALA A 118 5.06 -1.05 15.78
CA ALA A 118 3.78 -0.45 16.11
C ALA A 118 3.86 1.09 16.10
N ALA A 119 3.09 1.74 15.23
CA ALA A 119 2.99 3.20 15.12
C ALA A 119 1.58 3.62 14.67
N LEU A 120 1.31 4.93 14.61
CA LEU A 120 0.11 5.42 13.94
C LEU A 120 0.30 5.26 12.42
N THR A 121 -0.56 4.48 11.78
CA THR A 121 -0.58 4.24 10.34
C THR A 121 -1.72 5.00 9.68
N HIS A 122 -1.44 5.61 8.54
CA HIS A 122 -2.38 6.34 7.69
C HIS A 122 -3.34 5.41 6.93
N LEU A 123 -2.83 4.28 6.41
CA LEU A 123 -3.56 3.22 5.67
C LEU A 123 -4.15 3.59 4.32
N ASP A 124 -4.28 4.88 4.02
CA ASP A 124 -4.68 5.39 2.71
C ASP A 124 -3.71 6.45 2.18
N LEU A 125 -2.45 6.05 1.97
CA LEU A 125 -1.42 6.89 1.36
C LEU A 125 -1.60 7.05 -0.17
N ASN A 126 -2.84 7.25 -0.61
CA ASN A 126 -3.20 7.60 -1.98
C ASN A 126 -2.51 8.94 -2.36
N PRO A 127 -2.00 9.11 -3.60
CA PRO A 127 -1.22 10.29 -3.96
C PRO A 127 -2.03 11.59 -3.92
N THR A 128 -3.36 11.53 -3.94
CA THR A 128 -4.24 12.68 -3.70
C THR A 128 -4.18 13.18 -2.25
N ASN A 129 -3.83 12.30 -1.30
CA ASN A 129 -3.77 12.59 0.13
C ASN A 129 -2.39 13.12 0.57
N VAL A 130 -1.53 13.46 -0.39
CA VAL A 130 -0.18 13.96 -0.17
C VAL A 130 -0.04 15.31 -0.85
N LEU A 131 -0.08 16.39 -0.07
CA LEU A 131 0.11 17.75 -0.56
C LEU A 131 1.60 18.11 -0.54
N LEU A 132 2.13 18.63 -1.65
CA LEU A 132 3.54 19.02 -1.78
C LEU A 132 3.68 20.52 -1.54
N THR A 133 4.22 20.87 -0.37
CA THR A 133 4.39 22.27 0.07
C THR A 133 5.85 22.70 0.02
N ASP A 134 6.12 24.01 0.13
CA ASP A 134 7.50 24.52 0.25
C ASP A 134 8.25 23.97 1.47
N ALA A 135 7.53 23.46 2.48
CA ALA A 135 8.09 22.83 3.66
C ALA A 135 8.03 21.28 3.60
N GLY A 136 7.93 20.73 2.39
CA GLY A 136 7.84 19.30 2.07
C GLY A 136 6.41 18.75 2.11
N ALA A 137 6.28 17.45 1.92
CA ALA A 137 4.98 16.77 1.90
C ALA A 137 4.17 16.95 3.20
N ARG A 138 2.85 17.05 3.05
CA ARG A 138 1.84 17.02 4.11
C ARG A 138 0.85 15.91 3.81
N LEU A 139 0.70 15.00 4.76
CA LEU A 139 -0.30 13.94 4.70
C LEU A 139 -1.64 14.52 5.17
N VAL A 140 -2.73 14.18 4.50
CA VAL A 140 -4.10 14.57 4.84
C VAL A 140 -5.02 13.36 4.77
N ASP A 141 -6.25 13.49 5.28
CA ASP A 141 -7.25 12.41 5.23
C ASP A 141 -6.92 11.19 6.11
N PHE A 142 -6.79 11.46 7.42
CA PHE A 142 -6.49 10.46 8.44
C PHE A 142 -7.74 9.69 8.93
N GLU A 143 -8.87 9.75 8.23
CA GLU A 143 -10.15 9.20 8.70
C GLU A 143 -10.11 7.68 8.96
N GLY A 144 -9.28 6.96 8.19
CA GLY A 144 -9.05 5.52 8.36
C GLY A 144 -7.87 5.18 9.26
N SER A 145 -7.13 6.17 9.77
CA SER A 145 -5.87 5.95 10.47
C SER A 145 -6.05 5.19 11.78
N ARG A 146 -5.06 4.39 12.15
CA ARG A 146 -5.11 3.58 13.38
C ARG A 146 -3.72 3.29 13.91
N PHE A 147 -3.63 2.86 15.17
CA PHE A 147 -2.37 2.36 15.71
C PHE A 147 -2.14 0.90 15.30
N GLY A 148 -1.22 0.65 14.38
CA GLY A 148 -1.08 -0.61 13.67
C GLY A 148 0.35 -0.97 13.26
N HIS A 149 0.47 -1.96 12.38
CA HIS A 149 1.74 -2.42 11.84
C HIS A 149 2.25 -1.43 10.76
N LEU A 150 3.30 -0.68 11.06
CA LEU A 150 3.77 0.43 10.23
C LEU A 150 4.25 0.02 8.83
N GLY A 151 4.60 -1.26 8.67
CA GLY A 151 4.94 -1.85 7.37
C GLY A 151 3.83 -1.71 6.33
N ILE A 152 2.56 -1.58 6.74
CA ILE A 152 1.42 -1.40 5.83
C ILE A 152 1.63 -0.13 5.00
N ASP A 153 1.86 1.00 5.66
CA ASP A 153 2.14 2.28 5.02
C ASP A 153 3.47 2.26 4.27
N ALA A 154 4.52 1.69 4.88
CA ALA A 154 5.84 1.63 4.26
C ALA A 154 5.82 0.84 2.93
N SER A 155 4.99 -0.21 2.83
CA SER A 155 4.86 -1.00 1.61
C SER A 155 4.27 -0.23 0.43
N PHE A 156 3.63 0.92 0.64
CA PHE A 156 3.10 1.75 -0.45
C PHE A 156 4.22 2.43 -1.27
N LEU A 157 5.46 2.42 -0.76
CA LEU A 157 6.64 2.84 -1.51
C LEU A 157 6.98 1.84 -2.65
N ASP A 158 6.74 0.55 -2.41
CA ASP A 158 6.98 -0.54 -3.37
C ASP A 158 5.70 -0.95 -4.13
N TYR A 159 4.54 -0.79 -3.49
CA TYR A 159 3.21 -0.91 -4.09
C TYR A 159 2.64 0.49 -4.30
N PRO A 160 2.93 1.19 -5.40
CA PRO A 160 2.37 2.50 -5.61
C PRO A 160 0.83 2.41 -5.70
N PHE A 161 0.19 2.76 -4.58
CA PHE A 161 -1.22 3.07 -4.41
C PHE A 161 -2.17 1.88 -4.70
N PRO A 162 -2.09 0.80 -3.89
CA PRO A 162 -2.76 -0.48 -4.14
C PRO A 162 -4.30 -0.40 -4.13
N HIS A 163 -4.85 0.64 -3.51
CA HIS A 163 -6.28 0.94 -3.44
C HIS A 163 -6.74 1.98 -4.46
N HIS A 164 -5.80 2.68 -5.09
CA HIS A 164 -6.10 3.74 -6.02
C HIS A 164 -6.57 3.14 -7.34
N SER A 165 -7.84 3.40 -7.66
CA SER A 165 -8.50 2.78 -8.79
C SER A 165 -8.10 3.43 -10.12
N ARG A 166 -7.80 4.72 -10.16
CA ARG A 166 -7.37 5.40 -11.40
C ARG A 166 -6.69 6.71 -11.02
N PRO A 167 -5.48 6.99 -11.53
CA PRO A 167 -4.67 6.16 -12.45
C PRO A 167 -3.81 5.07 -11.79
N TRP A 168 -3.37 4.06 -12.55
CA TRP A 168 -2.41 3.04 -12.10
C TRP A 168 -1.11 3.12 -12.89
N GLY A 169 0.02 3.18 -12.18
CA GLY A 169 1.35 3.04 -12.74
C GLY A 169 2.34 2.50 -11.71
N ILE A 170 3.54 2.13 -12.16
CA ILE A 170 4.68 1.75 -11.32
C ILE A 170 5.71 2.89 -11.25
N LEU A 171 6.51 2.88 -10.20
CA LEU A 171 7.63 3.80 -10.01
C LEU A 171 8.93 3.18 -10.55
N PRO A 172 9.86 3.97 -11.13
CA PRO A 172 11.19 3.47 -11.45
C PRO A 172 11.95 3.01 -10.20
N ASP A 173 12.75 1.94 -10.30
CA ASP A 173 13.50 1.39 -9.15
C ASP A 173 14.39 2.43 -8.46
N GLY A 174 14.94 3.39 -9.21
CA GLY A 174 15.75 4.47 -8.65
C GLY A 174 14.95 5.40 -7.73
N VAL A 175 13.68 5.65 -8.05
CA VAL A 175 12.77 6.44 -7.23
C VAL A 175 12.37 5.65 -5.99
N VAL A 176 12.03 4.36 -6.13
CA VAL A 176 11.70 3.47 -4.99
C VAL A 176 12.86 3.40 -4.01
N ARG A 177 14.10 3.16 -4.48
CA ARG A 177 15.28 3.14 -3.61
C ARG A 177 15.54 4.46 -2.89
N SER A 178 15.31 5.59 -3.57
CA SER A 178 15.50 6.91 -2.97
C SER A 178 14.45 7.19 -1.90
N ALA A 179 13.21 6.77 -2.14
CA ALA A 179 12.11 6.88 -1.19
C ALA A 179 12.33 5.99 0.05
N ASP A 180 12.72 4.72 -0.14
CA ASP A 180 13.09 3.80 0.94
C ASP A 180 14.22 4.37 1.81
N ALA A 181 15.28 4.90 1.19
CA ALA A 181 16.39 5.53 1.90
C ALA A 181 15.93 6.74 2.74
N ALA A 182 15.07 7.59 2.18
CA ALA A 182 14.53 8.75 2.88
C ALA A 182 13.61 8.36 4.06
N TYR A 183 12.76 7.35 3.87
CA TYR A 183 11.93 6.80 4.94
C TYR A 183 12.79 6.25 6.09
N ARG A 184 13.82 5.46 5.78
CA ARG A 184 14.76 4.91 6.78
C ARG A 184 15.54 6.01 7.50
N SER A 185 15.97 7.07 6.79
CA SER A 185 16.62 8.24 7.39
C SER A 185 15.68 8.94 8.38
N ALA A 186 14.43 9.19 7.97
CA ALA A 186 13.45 9.84 8.84
C ALA A 186 13.13 9.02 10.11
N LEU A 187 13.09 7.69 10.00
CA LEU A 187 12.99 6.80 11.16
C LEU A 187 14.21 6.93 12.09
N ALA A 188 15.41 6.93 11.53
CA ALA A 188 16.65 7.05 12.30
C ALA A 188 16.74 8.42 13.01
N ASP A 189 16.44 9.51 12.31
CA ASP A 189 16.48 10.88 12.84
C ASP A 189 15.45 11.08 13.96
N GLY A 190 14.29 10.42 13.86
CA GLY A 190 13.27 10.40 14.90
C GLY A 190 13.53 9.41 16.04
N GLY A 191 14.66 8.69 16.03
CA GLY A 191 15.07 7.77 17.10
C GLY A 191 14.40 6.39 17.07
N ALA A 192 13.72 6.02 15.99
CA ALA A 192 13.01 4.74 15.85
C ALA A 192 13.95 3.58 15.43
N HIS A 193 15.14 3.48 16.04
CA HIS A 193 16.16 2.50 15.66
C HIS A 193 15.72 1.04 15.86
N GLN A 194 14.79 0.78 16.79
CA GLN A 194 14.19 -0.53 17.01
C GLN A 194 13.44 -1.05 15.78
N VAL A 195 12.86 -0.16 14.97
CA VAL A 195 12.18 -0.52 13.72
C VAL A 195 13.21 -0.92 12.66
N LEU A 196 14.32 -0.18 12.58
CA LEU A 196 15.36 -0.40 11.57
C LEU A 196 16.08 -1.74 11.72
N ALA A 197 16.14 -2.30 12.94
CA ALA A 197 16.74 -3.61 13.20
C ALA A 197 15.98 -4.77 12.54
N GLY A 198 14.66 -4.65 12.35
CA GLY A 198 13.79 -5.65 11.72
C GLY A 198 13.14 -5.15 10.43
N TYR A 199 13.80 -4.23 9.73
CA TYR A 199 13.19 -3.47 8.63
C TYR A 199 12.66 -4.34 7.50
N ASP A 200 13.44 -5.31 7.02
CA ASP A 200 13.02 -6.16 5.90
C ASP A 200 11.81 -7.03 6.26
N GLN A 201 11.79 -7.63 7.46
CA GLN A 201 10.63 -8.39 7.95
C GLN A 201 9.41 -7.50 8.11
N MET A 202 9.57 -6.32 8.70
CA MET A 202 8.50 -5.34 8.84
C MET A 202 7.91 -4.94 7.48
N LEU A 203 8.75 -4.71 6.47
CA LEU A 203 8.30 -4.34 5.14
C LEU A 203 7.58 -5.52 4.46
N ALA A 204 8.13 -6.73 4.55
CA ALA A 204 7.51 -7.95 4.01
C ALA A 204 6.15 -8.25 4.68
N ASP A 205 6.05 -8.12 6.01
CA ASP A 205 4.80 -8.30 6.75
C ASP A 205 3.73 -7.30 6.31
N GLY A 206 4.11 -6.02 6.24
CA GLY A 206 3.24 -4.96 5.74
C GLY A 206 2.71 -5.24 4.34
N ALA A 207 3.62 -5.56 3.43
CA ALA A 207 3.34 -5.89 2.04
C ALA A 207 2.44 -7.13 1.92
N ALA A 208 2.64 -8.15 2.75
CA ALA A 208 1.78 -9.33 2.79
C ALA A 208 0.37 -9.02 3.28
N ILE A 209 0.22 -8.19 4.32
CA ILE A 209 -1.10 -7.77 4.86
C ILE A 209 -1.90 -7.02 3.78
N VAL A 210 -1.27 -6.07 3.09
CA VAL A 210 -1.90 -5.34 1.97
C VAL A 210 -2.32 -6.30 0.86
N LEU A 211 -1.44 -7.26 0.50
CA LEU A 211 -1.71 -8.24 -0.55
C LEU A 211 -2.86 -9.18 -0.17
N LEU A 212 -2.97 -9.62 1.09
CA LEU A 212 -4.11 -10.41 1.56
C LEU A 212 -5.44 -9.66 1.36
N GLY A 213 -5.48 -8.37 1.67
CA GLY A 213 -6.66 -7.53 1.41
C GLY A 213 -7.02 -7.48 -0.07
N ARG A 214 -6.01 -7.43 -0.95
CA ARG A 214 -6.21 -7.48 -2.39
C ARG A 214 -6.73 -8.83 -2.86
N LEU A 215 -6.14 -9.93 -2.41
CA LEU A 215 -6.53 -11.28 -2.76
C LEU A 215 -7.93 -11.63 -2.24
N GLY A 216 -8.39 -11.02 -1.15
CA GLY A 216 -9.78 -11.09 -0.70
C GLY A 216 -10.79 -10.66 -1.78
N ARG A 217 -10.36 -9.88 -2.77
CA ARG A 217 -11.17 -9.44 -3.92
C ARG A 217 -11.05 -10.38 -5.13
N MET A 218 -10.53 -11.59 -5.00
CA MET A 218 -10.30 -12.52 -6.11
C MET A 218 -11.55 -12.74 -6.99
N ARG A 219 -12.74 -12.85 -6.38
CA ARG A 219 -14.01 -12.97 -7.13
C ARG A 219 -14.29 -11.74 -8.00
N LEU A 220 -13.97 -10.54 -7.52
CA LEU A 220 -14.09 -9.32 -8.30
C LEU A 220 -13.05 -9.28 -9.43
N ILE A 221 -11.80 -9.65 -9.14
CA ILE A 221 -10.71 -9.72 -10.13
C ILE A 221 -11.07 -10.69 -11.27
N ALA A 222 -11.74 -11.79 -10.94
CA ALA A 222 -12.16 -12.83 -11.87
C ALA A 222 -13.46 -12.52 -12.65
N ARG A 223 -14.18 -11.42 -12.36
CA ARG A 223 -15.45 -11.13 -13.03
C ARG A 223 -15.29 -11.07 -14.56
N PRO A 224 -16.17 -11.73 -15.34
CA PRO A 224 -16.06 -11.76 -16.80
C PRO A 224 -16.60 -10.49 -17.48
N ASP A 225 -17.47 -9.73 -16.81
CA ASP A 225 -18.22 -8.58 -17.34
C ASP A 225 -17.52 -7.23 -17.08
N GLN A 226 -16.21 -7.24 -16.85
CA GLN A 226 -15.42 -6.03 -16.62
C GLN A 226 -15.11 -5.32 -17.94
N THR A 227 -14.96 -3.99 -17.88
CA THR A 227 -14.37 -3.27 -19.01
C THR A 227 -12.93 -3.74 -19.24
N PRO A 228 -12.40 -3.68 -20.47
CA PRO A 228 -11.02 -4.09 -20.75
C PRO A 228 -9.98 -3.40 -19.86
N HIS A 229 -10.17 -2.10 -19.60
CA HIS A 229 -9.31 -1.35 -18.69
C HIS A 229 -9.37 -1.88 -17.26
N ASP A 230 -10.57 -2.13 -16.73
CA ASP A 230 -10.74 -2.58 -15.35
C ASP A 230 -10.18 -3.97 -15.12
N SER A 231 -10.37 -4.91 -16.07
CA SER A 231 -9.83 -6.26 -15.96
C SER A 231 -8.31 -6.26 -16.00
N TRP A 232 -7.73 -5.57 -16.99
CA TRP A 232 -6.29 -5.38 -17.13
C TRP A 232 -5.69 -4.76 -15.86
N ARG A 233 -6.21 -3.61 -15.42
CA ARG A 233 -5.73 -2.92 -14.21
C ARG A 233 -5.82 -3.84 -12.99
N ARG A 234 -6.97 -4.48 -12.75
CA ARG A 234 -7.17 -5.25 -11.52
C ARG A 234 -6.27 -6.48 -11.46
N ARG A 235 -6.15 -7.21 -12.56
CA ARG A 235 -5.34 -8.43 -12.68
C ARG A 235 -3.85 -8.10 -12.72
N GLY A 236 -3.47 -7.10 -13.52
CA GLY A 236 -2.11 -6.59 -13.62
C GLY A 236 -1.56 -6.07 -12.31
N GLN A 237 -2.32 -5.25 -11.58
CA GLN A 237 -1.95 -4.81 -10.22
C GLN A 237 -1.70 -6.00 -9.29
N THR A 238 -2.56 -7.02 -9.35
CA THR A 238 -2.43 -8.17 -8.44
C THR A 238 -1.17 -8.98 -8.76
N VAL A 239 -0.88 -9.24 -10.04
CA VAL A 239 0.36 -9.91 -10.46
C VAL A 239 1.60 -9.09 -10.10
N GLN A 240 1.58 -7.78 -10.34
CA GLN A 240 2.69 -6.90 -10.00
C GLN A 240 2.95 -6.85 -8.50
N GLN A 241 1.91 -6.76 -7.67
CA GLN A 241 2.05 -6.78 -6.20
C GLN A 241 2.60 -8.11 -5.69
N ILE A 242 2.18 -9.24 -6.27
CA ILE A 242 2.75 -10.56 -5.93
C ILE A 242 4.24 -10.62 -6.24
N GLN A 243 4.66 -10.11 -7.40
CA GLN A 243 6.07 -10.09 -7.80
C GLN A 243 6.91 -9.23 -6.84
N THR A 244 6.44 -8.02 -6.54
CA THR A 244 7.09 -7.14 -5.57
C THR A 244 7.13 -7.76 -4.18
N PHE A 245 6.02 -8.36 -3.70
CA PHE A 245 5.99 -9.08 -2.42
C PHE A 245 7.08 -10.14 -2.33
N THR A 246 7.20 -10.97 -3.38
CA THR A 246 8.12 -12.12 -3.38
C THR A 246 9.57 -11.63 -3.20
N GLN A 247 9.94 -10.51 -3.82
CA GLN A 247 11.27 -9.90 -3.64
C GLN A 247 11.49 -9.38 -2.22
N LEU A 248 10.46 -8.82 -1.58
CA LEU A 248 10.52 -8.36 -0.19
C LEU A 248 10.63 -9.54 0.79
N ALA A 249 9.87 -10.61 0.55
CA ALA A 249 9.93 -11.84 1.35
C ALA A 249 11.29 -12.53 1.24
N GLU A 250 11.88 -12.58 0.04
CA GLU A 250 13.24 -13.09 -0.18
C GLU A 250 14.30 -12.29 0.60
N ARG A 251 14.19 -10.96 0.64
CA ARG A 251 15.08 -10.11 1.45
C ARG A 251 14.93 -10.37 2.96
N ALA A 252 13.71 -10.66 3.40
CA ALA A 252 13.40 -10.95 4.80
C ALA A 252 13.74 -12.38 5.23
N ASP A 253 14.01 -13.30 4.28
CA ASP A 253 14.14 -14.74 4.50
C ASP A 253 12.96 -15.33 5.31
N ASP A 254 11.73 -14.89 4.98
CA ASP A 254 10.49 -15.28 5.67
C ASP A 254 9.36 -15.55 4.64
N LEU A 255 8.28 -16.21 5.08
CA LEU A 255 7.06 -16.45 4.29
C LEU A 255 7.29 -17.27 3.00
N ALA A 256 8.16 -18.29 3.05
CA ALA A 256 8.55 -19.07 1.88
C ALA A 256 7.39 -19.89 1.27
N ALA A 257 6.55 -20.52 2.09
CA ALA A 257 5.40 -21.27 1.60
C ALA A 257 4.33 -20.36 1.00
N PHE A 258 4.14 -19.17 1.57
CA PHE A 258 3.28 -18.12 1.04
C PHE A 258 3.80 -17.60 -0.30
N SER A 259 5.08 -17.26 -0.41
CA SER A 259 5.73 -16.88 -1.68
C SER A 259 5.60 -17.97 -2.74
N ALA A 260 5.81 -19.24 -2.38
CA ALA A 260 5.67 -20.36 -3.30
C ALA A 260 4.22 -20.52 -3.82
N TRP A 261 3.22 -20.40 -2.94
CA TRP A 261 1.82 -20.41 -3.35
C TRP A 261 1.48 -19.22 -4.25
N LEU A 262 1.95 -18.03 -3.92
CA LEU A 262 1.73 -16.83 -4.71
C LEU A 262 2.34 -16.94 -6.11
N GLY A 263 3.53 -17.54 -6.24
CA GLY A 263 4.12 -17.86 -7.54
C GLY A 263 3.22 -18.77 -8.39
N ALA A 264 2.73 -19.87 -7.80
CA ALA A 264 1.79 -20.77 -8.49
C ALA A 264 0.47 -20.08 -8.85
N LEU A 265 -0.04 -19.21 -7.97
CA LEU A 265 -1.23 -18.42 -8.21
C LEU A 265 -1.02 -17.46 -9.38
N THR A 266 0.11 -16.76 -9.43
CA THR A 266 0.48 -15.86 -10.53
C THR A 266 0.54 -16.61 -11.86
N ASP A 267 1.19 -17.77 -11.91
CA ASP A 267 1.26 -18.60 -13.13
C ASP A 267 -0.15 -18.98 -13.62
N ALA A 268 -1.02 -19.41 -12.71
CA ALA A 268 -2.40 -19.77 -13.03
C ALA A 268 -3.24 -18.56 -13.48
N MET A 269 -3.04 -17.40 -12.86
CA MET A 269 -3.69 -16.15 -13.25
C MET A 269 -3.27 -15.71 -14.65
N ILE A 270 -1.98 -15.74 -14.97
CA ILE A 270 -1.46 -15.36 -16.30
C ILE A 270 -1.94 -16.33 -17.37
N ALA A 271 -1.92 -17.64 -17.10
CA ALA A 271 -2.41 -18.65 -18.03
C ALA A 271 -3.89 -18.47 -18.36
N ARG A 272 -4.71 -18.05 -17.39
CA ARG A 272 -6.15 -17.84 -17.57
C ARG A 272 -6.49 -16.45 -18.14
N TRP A 273 -5.73 -15.44 -17.73
CA TRP A 273 -5.99 -14.04 -18.04
C TRP A 273 -4.71 -13.40 -18.58
N PRO A 274 -4.48 -13.47 -19.90
CA PRO A 274 -3.31 -12.86 -20.52
C PRO A 274 -3.20 -11.34 -20.28
N ASP A 275 -4.35 -10.67 -20.07
CA ASP A 275 -4.42 -9.25 -19.71
C ASP A 275 -3.87 -8.94 -18.30
N ALA A 276 -3.53 -9.95 -17.51
CA ALA A 276 -2.82 -9.77 -16.24
C ALA A 276 -1.35 -9.34 -16.42
N THR A 277 -0.79 -9.48 -17.63
CA THR A 277 0.59 -9.05 -17.95
C THR A 277 0.70 -8.31 -19.27
N HIS A 278 -0.36 -8.31 -20.08
CA HIS A 278 -0.36 -7.73 -21.42
C HIS A 278 -1.47 -6.68 -21.59
N PRO A 279 -1.12 -5.41 -21.85
CA PRO A 279 0.25 -4.88 -21.86
C PRO A 279 0.86 -4.81 -20.44
N PRO A 280 2.19 -4.64 -20.33
CA PRO A 280 2.88 -4.59 -19.04
C PRO A 280 2.40 -3.42 -18.18
N ALA A 281 2.68 -3.50 -16.88
CA ALA A 281 2.42 -2.40 -15.95
C ALA A 281 3.13 -1.12 -16.45
N PRO A 282 2.42 0.00 -16.64
CA PRO A 282 3.01 1.20 -17.19
C PRO A 282 3.74 1.98 -16.09
N LEU A 283 4.77 2.73 -16.45
CA LEU A 283 5.27 3.78 -15.56
C LEU A 283 4.22 4.89 -15.42
N PHE A 284 4.24 5.62 -14.31
CA PHE A 284 3.50 6.88 -14.22
C PHE A 284 3.93 7.85 -15.34
N PRO A 285 3.02 8.69 -15.88
CA PRO A 285 3.30 9.61 -16.97
C PRO A 285 4.58 10.43 -16.82
N ALA A 286 4.86 10.97 -15.64
CA ALA A 286 6.07 11.75 -15.37
C ALA A 286 7.37 10.98 -15.67
N PHE A 287 7.35 9.65 -15.62
CA PHE A 287 8.51 8.79 -15.87
C PHE A 287 8.47 8.09 -17.23
N ALA A 288 7.48 8.39 -18.08
CA ALA A 288 7.28 7.70 -19.34
C ALA A 288 8.12 8.25 -20.52
N HIS A 289 9.10 9.13 -20.28
CA HIS A 289 9.87 9.78 -21.34
C HIS A 289 11.25 9.17 -21.60
N ASP A 290 11.28 8.29 -22.60
CA ASP A 290 12.28 8.24 -23.66
C ASP A 290 11.53 7.76 -24.91
N GLY A 291 11.87 8.27 -26.10
CA GLY A 291 11.23 7.95 -27.40
C GLY A 291 11.27 6.47 -27.84
N THR A 292 11.50 5.54 -26.93
CA THR A 292 11.27 4.11 -27.05
C THR A 292 10.06 3.70 -26.20
N GLY A 293 8.88 4.09 -26.69
CA GLY A 293 7.67 3.28 -26.60
C GLY A 293 6.88 3.33 -25.29
N HIS A 294 5.96 4.29 -25.19
CA HIS A 294 4.52 4.01 -25.04
C HIS A 294 3.71 5.33 -25.03
N GLU A 295 3.79 6.09 -26.12
CA GLU A 295 2.62 6.90 -26.49
C GLU A 295 1.50 5.88 -26.81
N ALA A 296 0.60 5.69 -25.84
CA ALA A 296 -0.71 5.03 -25.98
C ALA A 296 -0.76 3.57 -26.47
N ALA A 297 -0.03 2.60 -25.89
CA ALA A 297 -0.35 1.20 -26.23
C ALA A 297 -1.66 0.68 -25.61
N LEU A 298 -2.25 1.43 -24.68
CA LEU A 298 -3.45 1.01 -23.96
C LEU A 298 -4.74 1.60 -24.53
N GLY A 299 -4.68 2.75 -25.23
CA GLY A 299 -5.90 3.48 -25.64
C GLY A 299 -6.80 3.91 -24.46
N PHE A 300 -6.33 3.78 -23.21
CA PHE A 300 -7.06 4.19 -22.02
C PHE A 300 -6.55 5.55 -21.56
N PRO A 301 -7.43 6.55 -21.37
CA PRO A 301 -7.01 7.84 -20.86
C PRO A 301 -6.54 7.71 -19.41
N TRP A 302 -5.61 8.57 -18.98
CA TRP A 302 -5.16 8.68 -17.58
C TRP A 302 -6.15 9.46 -16.70
N ALA A 303 -7.06 10.23 -17.34
CA ALA A 303 -8.18 10.97 -16.74
C ALA A 303 -9.52 10.27 -17.06
#